data_AF-W0FP90-F1
#
_entry.id   AF-W0FP90-F1
#
_cell.length_a   1.000
_cell.length_b   1.000
_cell.length_c   1.000
_cell.angle_alpha   90.00
_cell.angle_beta   90.00
_cell.angle_gamma   90.00
#
_symmetry.space_group_name_H-M   'P 1'
#
loop_
_entity.id
_entity.type
_entity.pdbx_description
1 polymer ?
#
loop_
_entity_poly.entity_id
_entity_poly.type
_entity_poly.pdbx_seq_one_letter_code
_entity_poly.pdbx_strand_id
1 'polypeptide(L)'
;MPVGTLLVELIYVVEAQAPKQLQLNRFLPPTPVRMLLDKNGNNLAAQVEFETFNRQLNAVNRHTGSKLVNAVQQDVHAILQLGEAQIEKSARALIDAARNEADEKLSAELSRLEALRAVNPNIRDDELTAIESNRQQVMESLDQAGWRLDALRLIVVTHQ
;
A
#
# COMPACT_ATOMS: atom_id res chain seq x y z
N MET A 1 17.94 -20.05 -10.89
CA MET A 1 17.05 -19.57 -11.96
C MET A 1 17.81 -19.61 -13.28
N PRO A 2 17.15 -19.85 -14.43
CA PRO A 2 17.79 -19.77 -15.74
C PRO A 2 18.39 -18.39 -15.97
N VAL A 3 19.49 -18.31 -16.71
CA VAL A 3 20.06 -17.02 -17.10
C VAL A 3 19.18 -16.29 -18.10
N GLY A 4 19.18 -14.96 -18.00
CA GLY A 4 18.24 -14.10 -18.68
C GLY A 4 16.86 -14.05 -18.02
N THR A 5 16.67 -14.69 -16.86
CA THR A 5 15.43 -14.52 -16.09
C THR A 5 15.32 -13.07 -15.65
N LEU A 6 14.19 -12.46 -16.00
CA LEU A 6 13.81 -11.11 -15.63
C LEU A 6 12.90 -11.16 -14.40
N LEU A 7 13.26 -10.39 -13.38
CA LEU A 7 12.41 -10.10 -12.23
C LEU A 7 12.24 -8.59 -12.13
N VAL A 8 11.05 -8.15 -11.76
CA VAL A 8 10.74 -6.75 -11.48
C VAL A 8 10.25 -6.64 -10.06
N GLU A 9 11.01 -5.94 -9.23
CA GLU A 9 10.61 -5.61 -7.88
C GLU A 9 9.92 -4.26 -7.88
N LEU A 10 8.71 -4.22 -7.33
CA LEU A 10 7.82 -3.07 -7.31
C LEU A 10 7.47 -2.77 -5.86
N ILE A 11 7.61 -1.51 -5.46
CA ILE A 11 7.11 -1.02 -4.17
C ILE A 11 5.97 -0.09 -4.47
N TYR A 12 4.76 -0.57 -4.23
CA TYR A 12 3.57 0.27 -4.23
C TYR A 12 3.37 0.88 -2.84
N VAL A 13 2.69 2.01 -2.78
CA VAL A 13 2.25 2.63 -1.53
C VAL A 13 0.75 2.80 -1.59
N VAL A 14 0.04 2.23 -0.62
CA VAL A 14 -1.39 2.43 -0.41
C VAL A 14 -1.55 3.61 0.55
N GLU A 15 -2.30 4.63 0.14
CA GLU A 15 -2.48 5.86 0.92
C GLU A 15 -3.82 6.54 0.61
N ALA A 16 -4.31 7.31 1.58
CA ALA A 16 -5.48 8.16 1.43
C ALA A 16 -5.07 9.63 1.44
N GLN A 17 -5.66 10.43 0.54
CA GLN A 17 -5.45 11.88 0.52
C GLN A 17 -6.53 12.56 1.35
N ALA A 18 -6.16 13.04 2.53
CA ALA A 18 -7.11 13.68 3.44
C ALA A 18 -6.47 14.76 4.32
N PRO A 19 -7.25 15.73 4.84
CA PRO A 19 -6.76 16.70 5.81
C PRO A 19 -6.19 16.03 7.06
N LYS A 20 -5.07 16.55 7.58
CA LYS A 20 -4.40 16.01 8.78
C LYS A 20 -5.32 15.88 9.99
N GLN A 21 -6.35 16.72 10.09
CA GLN A 21 -7.34 16.70 11.17
C GLN A 21 -8.12 15.37 11.24
N LEU A 22 -8.27 14.65 10.12
CA LEU A 22 -8.97 13.35 10.09
C LEU A 22 -8.12 12.20 10.63
N GLN A 23 -6.81 12.41 10.85
CA GLN A 23 -5.90 11.44 11.45
C GLN A 23 -5.91 10.05 10.78
N LEU A 24 -6.10 9.96 9.47
CA LEU A 24 -6.17 8.68 8.74
C LEU A 24 -4.94 7.79 8.92
N ASN A 25 -3.77 8.38 9.20
CA ASN A 25 -2.55 7.64 9.50
C ASN A 25 -2.69 6.67 10.69
N ARG A 26 -3.73 6.80 11.51
CA ARG A 26 -4.07 5.86 12.58
C ARG A 26 -4.59 4.52 12.08
N PHE A 27 -5.18 4.49 10.88
CA PHE A 27 -5.85 3.32 10.30
C PHE A 27 -5.18 2.89 8.98
N LEU A 28 -4.79 3.86 8.16
CA LEU A 28 -4.12 3.63 6.88
C LEU A 28 -2.99 4.67 6.68
N PRO A 29 -1.85 4.53 7.40
CA PRO A 29 -0.66 5.30 7.05
C PRO A 29 -0.15 4.91 5.65
N PRO A 30 0.75 5.69 5.01
CA PRO A 30 1.38 5.28 3.76
C PRO A 30 2.01 3.89 3.90
N THR A 31 1.34 2.88 3.35
CA THR A 31 1.64 1.47 3.63
C THR A 31 2.30 0.85 2.41
N PRO A 32 3.58 0.47 2.49
CA PRO A 32 4.27 -0.12 1.36
C PRO A 32 3.77 -1.55 1.11
N VAL A 33 3.50 -1.87 -0.15
CA VAL A 33 3.18 -3.21 -0.64
C VAL A 33 4.26 -3.60 -1.64
N ARG A 34 5.13 -4.51 -1.22
CA ARG A 34 6.20 -5.05 -2.06
C ARG A 34 5.67 -6.18 -2.94
N MET A 35 6.00 -6.12 -4.21
CA MET A 35 5.76 -7.19 -5.18
C MET A 35 7.07 -7.54 -5.88
N LEU A 36 7.29 -8.83 -6.15
CA LEU A 36 8.43 -9.32 -6.90
C LEU A 36 7.91 -10.20 -8.03
N LEU A 37 7.76 -9.62 -9.21
CA LEU A 37 7.09 -10.25 -10.33
C LEU A 37 8.11 -10.92 -11.26
N ASP A 38 7.79 -12.14 -11.70
CA ASP A 38 8.41 -12.74 -12.87
C ASP A 38 7.73 -12.27 -14.17
N LYS A 39 8.26 -12.70 -15.32
CA LYS A 39 7.72 -12.37 -16.65
C LYS A 39 6.27 -12.80 -16.89
N ASN A 40 5.75 -13.73 -16.10
CA ASN A 40 4.38 -14.23 -16.20
C ASN A 40 3.45 -13.54 -15.19
N GLY A 41 3.96 -12.61 -14.39
CA GLY A 41 3.21 -11.90 -13.36
C GLY A 41 3.07 -12.67 -12.04
N ASN A 42 3.80 -13.77 -11.84
CA ASN A 42 3.78 -14.47 -10.55
C ASN A 42 4.48 -13.61 -9.49
N ASN A 43 3.79 -13.31 -8.38
CA ASN A 43 4.37 -12.57 -7.28
C ASN A 43 5.09 -13.49 -6.28
N LEU A 44 6.40 -13.30 -6.19
CA LEU A 44 7.32 -14.07 -5.33
C LEU A 44 7.65 -13.36 -4.00
N ALA A 45 7.10 -12.16 -3.76
CA ALA A 45 7.50 -11.33 -2.62
C ALA A 45 7.23 -11.99 -1.25
N ALA A 46 6.20 -12.84 -1.16
CA ALA A 46 5.88 -13.56 0.07
C ALA A 46 6.89 -14.67 0.41
N GLN A 47 7.53 -15.25 -0.61
CA GLN A 47 8.53 -16.32 -0.46
C GLN A 47 9.96 -15.77 -0.42
N VAL A 48 10.17 -14.55 -0.94
CA VAL A 48 11.49 -13.93 -1.10
C VAL A 48 11.58 -12.69 -0.23
N GLU A 49 12.18 -12.84 0.95
CA GLU A 49 12.43 -11.75 1.90
C GLU A 49 13.37 -10.68 1.29
N PHE A 50 13.16 -9.41 1.65
CA PHE A 50 13.82 -8.26 1.03
C PHE A 50 15.32 -8.22 1.28
N GLU A 51 15.74 -8.24 2.54
CA GLU A 51 17.15 -8.05 2.93
C GLU A 51 18.03 -9.20 2.45
N THR A 52 17.52 -10.42 2.53
CA THR A 52 18.21 -11.61 2.06
C THR A 52 18.39 -11.59 0.55
N PHE A 53 17.36 -11.20 -0.19
CA PHE A 53 17.46 -11.06 -1.64
C PHE A 53 18.37 -9.91 -2.05
N ASN A 54 18.24 -8.74 -1.41
CA ASN A 54 19.04 -7.55 -1.70
C ASN A 54 20.54 -7.80 -1.53
N ARG A 55 20.95 -8.55 -0.49
CA ARG A 55 22.36 -8.90 -0.24
C ARG A 55 23.00 -9.79 -1.32
N GLN A 56 22.19 -10.48 -2.12
CA GLN A 56 22.69 -11.32 -3.22
C GLN A 56 22.83 -10.57 -4.54
N LEU A 57 22.37 -9.31 -4.61
CA LEU A 57 22.40 -8.50 -5.82
C LEU A 57 23.72 -7.75 -5.93
N ASN A 58 24.23 -7.68 -7.17
CA ASN A 58 25.36 -6.83 -7.53
C ASN A 58 24.91 -5.77 -8.53
N ALA A 59 25.39 -4.53 -8.35
CA ALA A 59 25.10 -3.45 -9.27
C ALA A 59 25.80 -3.69 -10.63
N VAL A 60 25.11 -3.32 -11.71
CA VAL A 60 25.70 -3.31 -13.06
C VAL A 60 26.23 -1.92 -13.40
N ASN A 61 27.25 -1.84 -14.25
CA ASN A 61 27.74 -0.55 -14.74
C ASN A 61 26.67 0.16 -15.59
N ARG A 62 26.75 1.48 -15.68
CA ARG A 62 25.75 2.33 -16.35
C ARG A 62 25.53 1.98 -17.84
N HIS A 63 26.58 1.59 -18.55
CA HIS A 63 26.49 1.26 -19.97
C HIS A 63 25.71 -0.04 -20.21
N THR A 64 26.07 -1.09 -19.46
CA THR A 64 25.37 -2.38 -19.51
C THR A 64 23.93 -2.24 -19.05
N GLY A 65 23.70 -1.51 -17.94
CA GLY A 65 22.35 -1.28 -17.41
C GLY A 65 21.44 -0.58 -18.41
N SER A 66 21.92 0.46 -19.09
CA SER A 66 21.09 1.19 -20.07
C SER A 66 20.70 0.31 -21.27
N LYS A 67 21.62 -0.51 -21.80
CA LYS A 67 21.30 -1.44 -22.89
C LYS A 67 20.30 -2.51 -22.45
N LEU A 68 20.46 -3.02 -21.23
CA LEU A 68 19.57 -4.03 -20.67
C LEU A 68 18.14 -3.52 -20.52
N VAL A 69 17.97 -2.34 -19.91
CA VAL A 69 16.65 -1.71 -19.73
C VAL A 69 15.96 -1.52 -21.08
N ASN A 70 16.66 -1.01 -22.10
CA ASN A 70 16.09 -0.82 -23.43
C ASN A 70 15.68 -2.15 -24.09
N ALA A 71 16.46 -3.22 -23.86
CA ALA A 71 16.17 -4.54 -24.43
C ALA A 71 14.91 -5.18 -23.84
N VAL A 72 14.61 -4.93 -22.56
CA VAL A 72 13.48 -5.55 -21.85
C VAL A 72 12.32 -4.59 -21.58
N GLN A 73 12.35 -3.38 -22.17
CA GLN A 73 11.37 -2.33 -21.87
C GLN A 73 9.92 -2.78 -22.11
N GLN A 74 9.67 -3.51 -23.22
CA GLN A 74 8.34 -4.02 -23.54
C GLN A 74 7.88 -5.08 -22.52
N ASP A 75 8.78 -5.99 -22.12
CA ASP A 75 8.49 -7.01 -21.11
C ASP A 75 8.18 -6.36 -19.76
N VAL A 76 8.96 -5.37 -19.34
CA VAL A 76 8.71 -4.63 -18.08
C VAL A 76 7.35 -3.93 -18.12
N HIS A 77 6.98 -3.33 -19.24
CA HIS A 77 5.66 -2.70 -19.37
C HIS A 77 4.52 -3.72 -19.22
N ALA A 78 4.65 -4.90 -19.82
CA ALA A 78 3.68 -5.98 -19.65
C ALA A 78 3.62 -6.48 -18.20
N ILE A 79 4.76 -6.62 -17.53
CA ILE A 79 4.84 -7.04 -16.12
C ILE A 79 4.17 -6.00 -15.20
N LEU A 80 4.32 -4.71 -15.48
CA LEU A 80 3.66 -3.65 -14.72
C LEU A 80 2.12 -3.75 -14.79
N GLN A 81 1.58 -4.05 -15.97
CA GLN A 81 0.12 -4.27 -16.14
C GLN A 81 -0.37 -5.50 -15.36
N LEU A 82 0.42 -6.58 -15.31
CA LEU A 82 0.11 -7.75 -14.48
C LEU A 82 0.18 -7.44 -12.99
N GLY A 83 1.05 -6.51 -12.59
CA GLY A 83 1.15 -6.01 -11.22
C GLY A 83 -0.07 -5.19 -10.80
N GLU A 84 -0.59 -4.34 -11.69
CA GLU A 84 -1.73 -3.44 -11.45
C GLU A 84 -2.98 -4.17 -10.92
N ALA A 85 -3.39 -5.25 -11.57
CA ALA A 85 -4.56 -6.04 -11.12
C ALA A 85 -4.34 -6.70 -9.74
N GLN A 86 -3.10 -7.04 -9.41
CA GLN A 86 -2.77 -7.66 -8.12
C GLN A 86 -2.69 -6.63 -7.00
N ILE A 87 -2.06 -5.48 -7.25
CA ILE A 87 -2.01 -4.40 -6.26
C ILE A 87 -3.40 -3.86 -5.98
N GLU A 88 -4.29 -3.75 -6.98
CA GLU A 88 -5.68 -3.33 -6.75
C GLU A 88 -6.37 -4.22 -5.71
N LYS A 89 -6.25 -5.55 -5.87
CA LYS A 89 -6.80 -6.52 -4.91
C LYS A 89 -6.17 -6.39 -3.52
N SER A 90 -4.84 -6.26 -3.44
CA SER A 90 -4.12 -6.12 -2.17
C SER A 90 -4.42 -4.79 -1.47
N ALA A 91 -4.50 -3.69 -2.21
CA ALA A 91 -4.87 -2.38 -1.71
C ALA A 91 -6.30 -2.38 -1.17
N ARG A 92 -7.24 -2.99 -1.90
CA ARG A 92 -8.62 -3.14 -1.44
C ARG A 92 -8.71 -3.86 -0.10
N ALA A 93 -7.96 -4.96 0.06
CA ALA A 93 -7.92 -5.70 1.32
C ALA A 93 -7.39 -4.84 2.49
N LEU A 94 -6.34 -4.03 2.27
CA LEU A 94 -5.81 -3.11 3.28
C LEU A 94 -6.81 -2.00 3.63
N ILE A 95 -7.47 -1.43 2.62
CA ILE A 95 -8.49 -0.39 2.79
C ILE A 95 -9.68 -0.93 3.57
N ASP A 96 -10.20 -2.10 3.21
CA ASP A 96 -11.34 -2.71 3.91
C ASP A 96 -10.99 -3.07 5.37
N ALA A 97 -9.75 -3.53 5.63
CA ALA A 97 -9.28 -3.74 7.00
C ALA A 97 -9.20 -2.42 7.81
N ALA A 98 -8.63 -1.37 7.21
CA ALA A 98 -8.54 -0.04 7.84
C ALA A 98 -9.93 0.56 8.10
N ARG A 99 -10.90 0.34 7.20
CA ARG A 99 -12.29 0.76 7.37
C ARG A 99 -12.96 0.07 8.56
N ASN A 100 -12.81 -1.25 8.66
CA ASN A 100 -13.39 -2.00 9.77
C ASN A 100 -12.79 -1.54 11.11
N GLU A 101 -11.46 -1.35 11.15
CA GLU A 101 -10.79 -0.86 12.35
C GLU A 101 -11.21 0.58 12.72
N ALA A 102 -11.34 1.46 11.73
CA ALA A 102 -11.80 2.83 11.92
C ALA A 102 -13.24 2.87 12.43
N ASP A 103 -14.13 2.09 11.82
CA ASP A 103 -15.52 2.02 12.21
C ASP A 103 -15.68 1.49 13.64
N GLU A 104 -14.99 0.40 13.99
CA GLU A 104 -15.01 -0.18 15.33
C GLU A 104 -14.56 0.83 16.39
N LYS A 105 -13.40 1.47 16.17
CA LYS A 105 -12.81 2.40 17.15
C LYS A 105 -13.61 3.68 17.29
N LEU A 106 -14.08 4.26 16.19
CA LEU A 106 -14.83 5.52 16.22
C LEU A 106 -16.25 5.32 16.74
N SER A 107 -16.90 4.20 16.41
CA SER A 107 -18.21 3.86 16.96
C SER A 107 -18.14 3.56 18.46
N ALA A 108 -17.09 2.86 18.92
CA ALA A 108 -16.88 2.63 20.35
C ALA A 108 -16.68 3.94 21.14
N GLU A 109 -15.91 4.90 20.60
CA GLU A 109 -15.74 6.20 21.25
C GLU A 109 -17.04 7.01 21.27
N LEU A 110 -17.81 6.98 20.17
CA LEU A 110 -19.13 7.62 20.11
C LEU A 110 -20.07 7.05 21.18
N SER A 111 -20.22 5.72 21.25
CA SER A 111 -21.06 5.07 22.26
C SER A 111 -20.61 5.38 23.69
N ARG A 112 -19.29 5.49 23.92
CA ARG A 112 -18.75 5.90 25.23
C ARG A 112 -19.15 7.32 25.57
N LEU A 113 -19.07 8.24 24.61
CA LEU A 113 -19.39 9.65 24.82
C LEU A 113 -20.91 9.85 25.02
N GLU A 114 -21.75 9.11 24.30
CA GLU A 114 -23.21 9.06 24.52
C GLU A 114 -23.56 8.56 25.92
N ALA A 115 -22.92 7.49 26.39
CA ALA A 115 -23.13 6.96 27.73
C ALA A 115 -22.73 7.97 28.81
N LEU A 116 -21.61 8.69 28.60
CA LEU A 116 -21.18 9.75 29.52
C LEU A 116 -22.15 10.94 29.49
N ARG A 117 -22.68 11.32 28.32
CA ARG A 117 -23.65 12.41 28.16
C ARG A 117 -24.93 12.15 28.97
N ALA A 118 -25.39 10.91 29.01
CA ALA A 118 -26.57 10.51 29.77
C ALA A 118 -26.42 10.74 31.29
N VAL A 119 -25.18 10.76 31.81
CA VAL A 119 -24.88 10.93 33.24
C VAL A 119 -24.13 12.23 33.58
N ASN A 120 -23.69 13.00 32.57
CA ASN A 120 -22.93 14.24 32.75
C ASN A 120 -23.46 15.36 31.83
N PRO A 121 -24.18 16.36 32.39
CA PRO A 121 -24.77 17.44 31.59
C PRO A 121 -23.74 18.42 31.00
N ASN A 122 -22.46 18.33 31.38
CA ASN A 122 -21.39 19.19 30.85
C ASN A 122 -20.91 18.77 29.46
N ILE A 123 -21.25 17.57 28.99
CA ILE A 123 -20.91 17.11 27.65
C ILE A 123 -21.83 17.81 26.65
N ARG A 124 -21.24 18.46 25.65
CA ARG A 124 -21.98 19.26 24.67
C ARG A 124 -22.36 18.42 23.48
N ASP A 125 -23.51 18.75 22.88
CA ASP A 125 -23.99 18.07 21.68
C ASP A 125 -23.01 18.26 20.49
N ASP A 126 -22.30 19.39 20.45
CA ASP A 126 -21.24 19.68 19.47
C ASP A 126 -20.11 18.62 19.49
N GLU A 127 -19.83 18.00 20.65
CA GLU A 127 -18.77 16.98 20.78
C GLU A 127 -19.20 15.66 20.13
N LEU A 128 -20.47 15.27 20.28
CA LEU A 128 -21.06 14.11 19.60
C LEU A 128 -21.06 14.31 18.09
N THR A 129 -21.56 15.46 17.63
CA THR A 129 -21.61 15.80 16.20
C THR A 129 -20.20 15.84 15.58
N ALA A 130 -19.19 16.33 16.30
CA ALA A 130 -17.82 16.34 15.81
C ALA A 130 -17.26 14.93 15.60
N ILE A 131 -17.52 13.98 16.52
CA ILE A 131 -17.07 12.59 16.38
C ILE A 131 -17.81 11.90 15.24
N GLU A 132 -19.13 12.07 15.15
CA GLU A 132 -19.92 11.47 14.08
C GLU A 132 -19.50 11.99 12.69
N SER A 133 -19.30 13.31 12.57
CA SER A 133 -18.79 13.92 11.34
C SER A 133 -17.38 13.44 11.02
N ASN A 134 -16.50 13.30 12.03
CA ASN A 134 -15.17 12.76 11.84
C ASN A 134 -15.22 11.31 11.32
N ARG A 135 -16.07 10.45 11.90
CA ARG A 135 -16.28 9.07 11.44
C ARG A 135 -16.72 9.03 9.99
N GLN A 136 -17.72 9.82 9.61
CA GLN A 136 -18.20 9.87 8.23
C GLN A 136 -17.09 10.29 7.26
N GLN A 137 -16.38 11.39 7.57
CA GLN A 137 -15.28 11.90 6.72
C GLN A 137 -14.11 10.91 6.62
N VAL A 138 -13.79 10.19 7.71
CA VAL A 138 -12.77 9.14 7.70
C VAL A 138 -13.16 8.01 6.76
N MET A 139 -14.40 7.53 6.83
CA MET A 139 -14.89 6.45 5.98
C MET A 139 -14.91 6.84 4.50
N GLU A 140 -15.42 8.04 4.18
CA GLU A 140 -15.40 8.58 2.82
C GLU A 140 -13.97 8.72 2.28
N SER A 141 -13.04 9.19 3.11
CA SER A 141 -11.64 9.35 2.70
C SER A 141 -10.94 8.00 2.50
N LEU A 142 -11.27 6.99 3.29
CA LEU A 142 -10.76 5.61 3.11
C LEU A 142 -11.35 4.98 1.84
N ASP A 143 -12.60 5.27 1.48
CA ASP A 143 -13.21 4.81 0.23
C ASP A 143 -12.54 5.39 -1.02
N GLN A 144 -11.96 6.59 -0.91
CA GLN A 144 -11.17 7.23 -1.95
C GLN A 144 -9.67 6.92 -1.88
N ALA A 145 -9.25 6.06 -0.94
CA ALA A 145 -7.85 5.67 -0.84
C ALA A 145 -7.42 4.93 -2.11
N GLY A 146 -6.18 5.19 -2.52
CA GLY A 146 -5.61 4.66 -3.74
C GLY A 146 -4.25 4.03 -3.48
N TRP A 147 -3.58 3.69 -4.57
CA TRP A 147 -2.22 3.20 -4.55
C TRP A 147 -1.42 3.84 -5.68
N ARG A 148 -0.11 3.94 -5.48
CA ARG A 148 0.83 4.42 -6.49
C ARG A 148 2.09 3.59 -6.47
N LEU A 149 2.75 3.45 -7.61
CA LEU A 149 4.09 2.87 -7.68
C LEU A 149 5.11 3.91 -7.20
N ASP A 150 5.81 3.61 -6.11
CA ASP A 150 6.80 4.51 -5.50
C ASP A 150 8.23 4.16 -5.93
N ALA A 151 8.55 2.87 -6.03
CA ALA A 151 9.87 2.41 -6.49
C ALA A 151 9.78 1.18 -7.40
N LEU A 152 10.74 1.09 -8.31
CA LEU A 152 10.91 -0.04 -9.23
C LEU A 152 12.39 -0.41 -9.31
N ARG A 153 12.68 -1.72 -9.22
CA ARG A 153 14.02 -2.27 -9.45
C ARG A 153 13.96 -3.42 -10.45
N LEU A 154 14.73 -3.28 -11.53
CA LEU A 154 14.94 -4.31 -12.54
C LEU A 154 16.04 -5.27 -12.09
N ILE A 155 15.79 -6.57 -12.18
CA ILE A 155 16.73 -7.61 -11.77
C ILE A 155 16.84 -8.64 -12.87
N VAL A 156 18.07 -8.96 -13.28
CA VAL A 156 18.33 -9.95 -14.31
C VAL A 156 19.34 -10.96 -13.82
N VAL A 157 19.01 -12.23 -13.99
CA VAL A 157 19.89 -13.35 -13.62
C VAL A 157 20.95 -13.53 -14.69
N THR A 158 22.23 -13.42 -14.30
CA THR A 158 23.39 -13.63 -15.18
C THR A 158 24.20 -14.83 -14.70
N HIS A 159 24.95 -15.46 -15.61
CA HIS A 159 26.07 -16.31 -15.23
C HIS A 159 27.21 -15.37 -14.84
N GLN A 160 27.60 -15.37 -13.57
CA GLN A 160 28.96 -15.03 -13.16
C GLN A 160 29.56 -16.28 -12.54
#